data_AF-A0A2H9MIM8-F1
#
_entry.id   AF-A0A2H9MIM8-F1
#
_cell.length_a   1.000
_cell.length_b   1.000
_cell.length_c   1.000
_cell.angle_alpha   90.00
_cell.angle_beta   90.00
_cell.angle_gamma   90.00
#
_symmetry.space_group_name_H-M   'P 1'
#
loop_
_entity.id
_entity.type
_entity.pdbx_description
1 polymer ?
#
loop_
_entity_poly.entity_id
_entity_poly.type
_entity_poly.pdbx_seq_one_letter_code
_entity_poly.pdbx_strand_id
1 'polypeptide(L)'
;MVAYALEHPLLNDGKEQKPIVEWGKGDRIVSTIMEHHSNFMMWLRLAKHLNLGFSFVKPTNDCSLLPELFDIDESTKFVAFQHVSNAVGTIHSVREIIKTIKEKNPDCLVFVDGSQGPGHMPVDVKKMGCDFYGFSGHKGPLGPQGTGGLYVKKELIEKMEPMLLGGGIISDVSVNGYRLADTYSKRFDAGTPNIPGLIGLGKAAEYVNEIGLGNIEKREKKLGRILLDGLSKMKDVEVYGSDDDRGTITFNIKGWRSHDISLALDEKNILTRAGHHCCIPLMKFLGIHEKYGGNVRVSFHYYNTEEEVKKIIDAIWELL
;
A
#
# COMPACT_ATOMS: atom_id res chain seq x y z
N MET A 1 -0.54 -2.07 -14.64
CA MET A 1 -0.37 -3.51 -14.92
C MET A 1 -1.60 -4.31 -14.52
N VAL A 2 -1.91 -4.52 -13.23
CA VAL A 2 -3.06 -5.36 -12.82
C VAL A 2 -4.39 -4.86 -13.41
N ALA A 3 -4.71 -3.56 -13.28
CA ALA A 3 -5.92 -2.99 -13.88
C ALA A 3 -6.04 -3.24 -15.40
N TYR A 4 -4.91 -3.16 -16.12
CA TYR A 4 -4.87 -3.44 -17.56
C TYR A 4 -5.15 -4.91 -17.85
N ALA A 5 -4.50 -5.82 -17.13
CA ALA A 5 -4.67 -7.25 -17.30
C ALA A 5 -6.07 -7.76 -16.87
N LEU A 6 -6.76 -7.06 -15.97
CA LEU A 6 -8.17 -7.36 -15.63
C LEU A 6 -9.12 -7.08 -16.78
N GLU A 7 -8.76 -6.16 -17.67
CA GLU A 7 -9.59 -5.72 -18.79
C GLU A 7 -9.23 -6.45 -20.09
N HIS A 8 -7.95 -6.76 -20.28
CA HIS A 8 -7.44 -7.26 -21.55
C HIS A 8 -7.17 -8.77 -21.49
N PRO A 9 -7.68 -9.54 -22.46
CA PRO A 9 -7.30 -10.94 -22.62
C PRO A 9 -5.82 -11.05 -23.01
N LEU A 10 -5.19 -12.15 -22.62
CA LEU A 10 -3.83 -12.45 -23.07
C LEU A 10 -3.82 -12.73 -24.58
N LEU A 11 -3.02 -11.97 -25.31
CA LEU A 11 -2.78 -12.11 -26.74
C LEU A 11 -1.38 -12.69 -26.94
N ASN A 12 -1.30 -13.91 -27.46
CA ASN A 12 -0.01 -14.56 -27.70
C ASN A 12 -0.09 -15.51 -28.89
N ASP A 13 0.85 -15.41 -29.83
CA ASP A 13 0.90 -16.26 -31.03
C ASP A 13 -0.39 -16.16 -31.87
N GLY A 14 -0.99 -14.97 -31.92
CA GLY A 14 -2.28 -14.71 -32.60
C GLY A 14 -3.49 -15.36 -31.93
N LYS A 15 -3.33 -15.96 -30.74
CA LYS A 15 -4.41 -16.58 -29.97
C LYS A 15 -4.81 -15.67 -28.82
N GLU A 16 -6.12 -15.48 -28.70
CA GLU A 16 -6.74 -14.78 -27.58
C GLU A 16 -7.15 -15.80 -26.50
N GLN A 17 -6.71 -15.57 -25.27
CA GLN A 17 -7.14 -16.36 -24.11
C GLN A 17 -8.28 -15.66 -23.37
N LYS A 18 -9.00 -16.40 -22.52
CA LYS A 18 -9.98 -15.78 -21.62
C LYS A 18 -9.29 -14.80 -20.66
N PRO A 19 -9.89 -13.62 -20.42
CA PRO A 19 -9.35 -12.68 -19.45
C PRO A 19 -9.40 -13.28 -18.03
N ILE A 20 -8.60 -12.73 -17.12
CA ILE A 20 -8.61 -13.15 -15.72
C ILE A 20 -9.93 -12.83 -15.00
N VAL A 21 -10.69 -11.86 -15.50
CA VAL A 21 -12.06 -11.53 -15.06
C VAL A 21 -12.92 -11.31 -16.30
N GLU A 22 -14.03 -12.03 -16.40
CA GLU A 22 -15.08 -11.78 -17.40
C GLU A 22 -16.10 -10.82 -16.77
N TRP A 23 -15.98 -9.53 -17.07
CA TRP A 23 -16.85 -8.48 -16.50
C TRP A 23 -18.26 -8.51 -17.08
N GLY A 24 -19.27 -8.53 -16.21
CA GLY A 24 -20.69 -8.49 -16.54
C GLY A 24 -21.41 -7.24 -16.03
N LYS A 25 -22.63 -7.03 -16.53
CA LYS A 25 -23.50 -5.96 -16.03
C LYS A 25 -23.84 -6.23 -14.56
N GLY A 26 -23.58 -5.24 -13.71
CA GLY A 26 -23.84 -5.33 -12.27
C GLY A 26 -22.63 -5.75 -11.44
N ASP A 27 -21.54 -6.19 -12.08
CA ASP A 27 -20.29 -6.47 -11.37
C ASP A 27 -19.70 -5.21 -10.75
N ARG A 28 -18.99 -5.38 -9.63
CA ARG A 28 -18.38 -4.28 -8.88
C ARG A 28 -16.95 -4.56 -8.44
N ILE A 29 -16.24 -3.47 -8.23
CA ILE A 29 -14.96 -3.41 -7.53
C ILE A 29 -15.19 -2.83 -6.13
N VAL A 30 -14.62 -3.44 -5.10
CA VAL A 30 -14.61 -2.94 -3.72
C VAL A 30 -13.23 -2.38 -3.40
N SER A 31 -13.18 -1.19 -2.81
CA SER A 31 -11.95 -0.61 -2.28
C SER A 31 -12.21 -0.01 -0.89
N THR A 32 -11.22 0.65 -0.28
CA THR A 32 -11.38 1.32 1.01
C THR A 32 -11.16 2.82 0.85
N ILE A 33 -11.72 3.62 1.75
CA ILE A 33 -11.41 5.06 1.78
C ILE A 33 -10.01 5.35 2.33
N MET A 34 -9.34 4.34 2.89
CA MET A 34 -8.01 4.48 3.47
C MET A 34 -6.88 4.34 2.44
N GLU A 35 -7.21 3.98 1.20
CA GLU A 35 -6.18 3.68 0.20
C GLU A 35 -5.31 4.90 -0.13
N HIS A 36 -4.02 4.63 -0.31
CA HIS A 36 -3.15 5.53 -1.03
C HIS A 36 -3.69 5.75 -2.45
N HIS A 37 -3.48 6.94 -3.03
CA HIS A 37 -3.99 7.27 -4.37
C HIS A 37 -3.56 6.24 -5.44
N SER A 38 -2.36 5.68 -5.29
CA SER A 38 -1.81 4.59 -6.12
C SER A 38 -2.43 3.20 -5.91
N ASN A 39 -3.40 3.03 -5.01
CA ASN A 39 -4.24 1.84 -4.92
C ASN A 39 -5.74 2.22 -4.92
N PHE A 40 -6.07 3.39 -5.46
CA PHE A 40 -7.44 3.90 -5.50
C PHE A 40 -7.85 4.37 -6.90
N MET A 41 -7.08 5.28 -7.48
CA MET A 41 -7.49 6.01 -8.68
C MET A 41 -7.61 5.12 -9.92
N MET A 42 -6.76 4.09 -10.05
CA MET A 42 -6.85 3.13 -11.15
C MET A 42 -8.12 2.29 -11.10
N TRP A 43 -8.55 1.87 -9.91
CA TRP A 43 -9.74 1.04 -9.76
C TRP A 43 -11.00 1.86 -10.02
N LEU A 44 -11.02 3.10 -9.53
CA LEU A 44 -12.07 4.06 -9.86
C LEU A 44 -12.15 4.31 -11.38
N ARG A 45 -11.00 4.47 -12.04
CA ARG A 45 -10.93 4.66 -13.49
C ARG A 45 -11.40 3.43 -14.25
N LEU A 46 -10.97 2.24 -13.85
CA LEU A 46 -11.38 0.97 -14.46
C LEU A 46 -12.89 0.74 -14.32
N ALA A 47 -13.43 0.93 -13.12
CA ALA A 47 -14.87 0.81 -12.87
C ALA A 47 -15.68 1.77 -13.74
N LYS A 48 -15.25 3.03 -13.88
CA LYS A 48 -15.91 3.99 -14.79
C LYS A 48 -15.78 3.60 -16.26
N HIS A 49 -14.62 3.10 -16.68
CA HIS A 49 -14.37 2.72 -18.06
C HIS A 49 -15.26 1.55 -18.50
N LEU A 50 -15.40 0.55 -17.63
CA LEU A 50 -16.17 -0.66 -17.87
C LEU A 50 -17.64 -0.57 -17.39
N ASN A 51 -18.06 0.60 -16.90
CA ASN A 51 -19.39 0.84 -16.33
C ASN A 51 -19.78 -0.17 -15.22
N LEU A 52 -18.84 -0.43 -14.32
CA LEU A 52 -18.96 -1.31 -13.15
C LEU A 52 -19.40 -0.53 -11.91
N GLY A 53 -19.95 -1.24 -10.93
CA GLY A 53 -20.11 -0.71 -9.58
C GLY A 53 -18.75 -0.44 -8.92
N PHE A 54 -18.68 0.59 -8.09
CA PHE A 54 -17.50 0.85 -7.24
C PHE A 54 -17.95 1.23 -5.84
N SER A 55 -17.64 0.39 -4.86
CA SER A 55 -18.05 0.55 -3.47
C SER A 55 -16.84 0.72 -2.54
N PHE A 56 -17.09 1.32 -1.38
CA PHE A 56 -16.05 1.69 -0.43
C PHE A 56 -16.33 1.13 0.95
N VAL A 57 -15.32 0.45 1.51
CA VAL A 57 -15.25 0.10 2.92
C VAL A 57 -14.78 1.33 3.69
N LYS A 58 -15.56 1.72 4.69
CA LYS A 58 -15.18 2.72 5.69
C LYS A 58 -14.56 2.01 6.88
N PRO A 59 -13.44 2.50 7.44
CA PRO A 59 -12.87 1.91 8.64
C PRO A 59 -13.71 2.26 9.87
N THR A 60 -13.39 1.61 10.98
CA THR A 60 -13.83 2.00 12.32
C THR A 60 -13.25 3.36 12.73
N ASN A 61 -13.68 3.88 13.88
CA ASN A 61 -13.23 5.17 14.41
C ASN A 61 -11.72 5.21 14.70
N ASP A 62 -11.13 4.07 15.08
CA ASP A 62 -9.68 3.90 15.27
C ASP A 62 -8.96 3.61 13.94
N CYS A 63 -9.61 3.85 12.80
CA CYS A 63 -9.06 3.64 11.46
C CYS A 63 -8.63 2.19 11.19
N SER A 64 -9.37 1.22 11.72
CA SER A 64 -9.13 -0.21 11.49
C SER A 64 -10.08 -0.75 10.41
N LEU A 65 -9.56 -1.63 9.55
CA LEU A 65 -10.35 -2.38 8.58
C LEU A 65 -10.64 -3.76 9.16
N LEU A 66 -11.85 -3.95 9.69
CA LEU A 66 -12.28 -5.23 10.23
C LEU A 66 -12.89 -6.11 9.11
N PRO A 67 -12.70 -7.44 9.13
CA PRO A 67 -13.19 -8.33 8.08
C PRO A 67 -14.69 -8.21 7.78
N GLU A 68 -15.51 -7.99 8.80
CA GLU A 68 -16.96 -7.85 8.70
C GLU A 68 -17.42 -6.58 7.94
N LEU A 69 -16.55 -5.58 7.81
CA LEU A 69 -16.86 -4.34 7.08
C LEU A 69 -16.86 -4.54 5.56
N PHE A 70 -16.30 -5.63 5.08
CA PHE A 70 -16.27 -5.98 3.66
C PHE A 70 -17.62 -6.60 3.26
N ASP A 71 -18.46 -5.78 2.64
CA ASP A 71 -19.68 -6.20 1.96
C ASP A 71 -19.30 -6.85 0.61
N ILE A 72 -19.35 -8.18 0.55
CA ILE A 72 -18.93 -9.01 -0.58
C ILE A 72 -20.09 -9.93 -0.95
N ASP A 73 -20.37 -10.01 -2.25
CA ASP A 73 -21.40 -10.84 -2.87
C ASP A 73 -20.89 -11.41 -4.21
N GLU A 74 -21.73 -12.14 -4.93
CA GLU A 74 -21.41 -12.74 -6.23
C GLU A 74 -21.06 -11.72 -7.34
N SER A 75 -21.53 -10.47 -7.20
CA SER A 75 -21.23 -9.35 -8.11
C SER A 75 -19.84 -8.77 -7.87
N THR A 76 -19.22 -9.08 -6.73
CA THR A 76 -17.93 -8.51 -6.34
C THR A 76 -16.77 -9.29 -6.95
N LYS A 77 -16.21 -8.82 -8.05
CA LYS A 77 -15.13 -9.54 -8.77
C LYS A 77 -13.72 -9.18 -8.31
N PHE A 78 -13.53 -8.00 -7.72
CA PHE A 78 -12.21 -7.52 -7.31
C PHE A 78 -12.28 -6.68 -6.04
N VAL A 79 -11.37 -6.92 -5.11
CA VAL A 79 -11.20 -6.15 -3.87
C VAL A 79 -9.76 -5.63 -3.79
N ALA A 80 -9.58 -4.34 -3.51
CA ALA A 80 -8.27 -3.73 -3.29
C ALA A 80 -8.19 -3.00 -1.96
N PHE A 81 -7.20 -3.35 -1.14
CA PHE A 81 -6.94 -2.68 0.13
C PHE A 81 -5.45 -2.72 0.52
N GLN A 82 -5.02 -1.84 1.41
CA GLN A 82 -3.62 -1.79 1.88
C GLN A 82 -3.33 -2.75 3.04
N HIS A 83 -2.08 -3.19 3.16
CA HIS A 83 -1.59 -3.97 4.31
C HIS A 83 -1.39 -3.08 5.55
N VAL A 84 -0.71 -1.95 5.36
CA VAL A 84 -0.38 -0.99 6.42
C VAL A 84 -0.71 0.40 5.92
N SER A 85 -1.46 1.17 6.70
CA SER A 85 -1.86 2.52 6.31
C SER A 85 -0.68 3.47 6.32
N ASN A 86 -0.42 4.10 5.17
CA ASN A 86 0.62 5.13 5.10
C ASN A 86 0.22 6.46 5.78
N ALA A 87 -1.08 6.64 6.03
CA ALA A 87 -1.68 7.89 6.48
C ALA A 87 -1.96 7.93 7.98
N VAL A 88 -2.13 6.76 8.63
CA VAL A 88 -2.37 6.65 10.08
C VAL A 88 -1.59 5.50 10.75
N GLY A 89 -0.83 4.72 9.97
CA GLY A 89 0.05 3.66 10.48
C GLY A 89 -0.63 2.37 10.91
N THR A 90 -1.97 2.29 10.89
CA THR A 90 -2.71 1.06 11.26
C THR A 90 -2.25 -0.13 10.41
N ILE A 91 -1.94 -1.24 11.07
CA ILE A 91 -1.58 -2.53 10.44
C ILE A 91 -2.84 -3.38 10.39
N HIS A 92 -3.26 -3.81 9.20
CA HIS A 92 -4.51 -4.55 9.03
C HIS A 92 -4.28 -6.06 9.07
N SER A 93 -5.27 -6.80 9.59
CA SER A 93 -5.29 -8.27 9.62
C SER A 93 -5.60 -8.86 8.24
N VAL A 94 -4.70 -8.65 7.28
CA VAL A 94 -4.94 -8.94 5.85
C VAL A 94 -5.39 -10.38 5.60
N ARG A 95 -4.82 -11.34 6.32
CA ARG A 95 -5.19 -12.76 6.19
C ARG A 95 -6.65 -13.00 6.55
N GLU A 96 -7.13 -12.42 7.65
CA GLU A 96 -8.52 -12.59 8.10
C GLU A 96 -9.49 -11.86 7.17
N ILE A 97 -9.12 -10.67 6.69
CA ILE A 97 -9.90 -9.94 5.68
C ILE A 97 -10.04 -10.78 4.40
N ILE A 98 -8.93 -11.31 3.87
CA ILE A 98 -8.95 -12.17 2.67
C ILE A 98 -9.79 -13.42 2.91
N LYS A 99 -9.64 -14.06 4.08
CA LYS A 99 -10.43 -15.24 4.44
C LYS A 99 -11.93 -14.93 4.37
N THR A 100 -12.38 -13.85 5.01
CA THR A 100 -13.80 -13.44 4.96
C THR A 100 -14.26 -13.09 3.55
N ILE A 101 -13.43 -12.42 2.73
CA ILE A 101 -13.76 -12.16 1.33
C ILE A 101 -13.97 -13.47 0.57
N LYS A 102 -13.03 -14.42 0.69
CA LYS A 102 -13.05 -15.70 -0.03
C LYS A 102 -14.15 -16.64 0.47
N GLU A 103 -14.54 -16.55 1.74
CA GLU A 103 -15.70 -17.28 2.27
C GLU A 103 -17.02 -16.80 1.65
N LYS A 104 -17.15 -15.49 1.39
CA LYS A 104 -18.33 -14.89 0.75
C LYS A 104 -18.33 -15.08 -0.76
N ASN A 105 -17.17 -14.94 -1.40
CA ASN A 105 -16.99 -15.11 -2.84
C ASN A 105 -15.59 -15.67 -3.15
N PRO A 106 -15.45 -17.00 -3.38
CA PRO A 106 -14.17 -17.65 -3.65
C PRO A 106 -13.45 -17.12 -4.90
N ASP A 107 -14.21 -16.68 -5.90
CA ASP A 107 -13.70 -16.21 -7.20
C ASP A 107 -13.30 -14.72 -7.16
N CYS A 108 -13.63 -13.99 -6.10
CA CYS A 108 -13.28 -12.58 -5.95
C CYS A 108 -11.76 -12.40 -5.83
N LEU A 109 -11.14 -11.69 -6.78
CA LEU A 109 -9.69 -11.45 -6.76
C LEU A 109 -9.32 -10.36 -5.74
N VAL A 110 -8.20 -10.54 -5.03
CA VAL A 110 -7.75 -9.61 -3.98
C VAL A 110 -6.38 -9.04 -4.27
N PHE A 111 -6.29 -7.71 -4.36
CA PHE A 111 -5.06 -6.94 -4.43
C PHE A 111 -4.73 -6.29 -3.09
N VAL A 112 -3.51 -6.55 -2.60
CA VAL A 112 -3.00 -5.92 -1.38
C VAL A 112 -1.91 -4.91 -1.73
N ASP A 113 -2.12 -3.64 -1.35
CA ASP A 113 -1.05 -2.63 -1.37
C ASP A 113 -0.14 -2.86 -0.18
N GLY A 114 1.02 -3.43 -0.47
CA GLY A 114 2.07 -3.72 0.48
C GLY A 114 3.10 -2.64 0.65
N SER A 115 2.93 -1.43 0.11
CA SER A 115 4.00 -0.44 0.05
C SER A 115 4.61 -0.05 1.40
N GLN A 116 3.92 -0.28 2.52
CA GLN A 116 4.38 0.00 3.88
C GLN A 116 4.62 -1.28 4.72
N GLY A 117 4.57 -2.47 4.11
CA GLY A 117 4.77 -3.75 4.80
C GLY A 117 6.22 -4.26 4.72
N PRO A 118 6.71 -4.66 3.52
CA PRO A 118 8.06 -5.21 3.36
C PRO A 118 9.13 -4.25 3.87
N GLY A 119 10.10 -4.81 4.60
CA GLY A 119 11.18 -4.07 5.24
C GLY A 119 10.87 -3.59 6.65
N HIS A 120 9.59 -3.37 6.98
CA HIS A 120 9.16 -3.03 8.34
C HIS A 120 8.75 -4.26 9.15
N MET A 121 8.25 -5.31 8.50
CA MET A 121 7.77 -6.53 9.13
C MET A 121 7.92 -7.77 8.23
N PRO A 122 7.88 -8.99 8.77
CA PRO A 122 7.78 -10.21 7.97
C PRO A 122 6.52 -10.22 7.10
N VAL A 123 6.67 -10.48 5.80
CA VAL A 123 5.55 -10.61 4.86
C VAL A 123 5.63 -11.96 4.15
N ASP A 124 4.58 -12.76 4.29
CA ASP A 124 4.42 -14.04 3.60
C ASP A 124 3.13 -14.02 2.78
N VAL A 125 3.26 -13.67 1.50
CA VAL A 125 2.14 -13.55 0.56
C VAL A 125 1.39 -14.87 0.33
N LYS A 126 2.06 -16.02 0.51
CA LYS A 126 1.42 -17.34 0.36
C LYS A 126 0.53 -17.64 1.56
N LYS A 127 1.02 -17.41 2.79
CA LYS A 127 0.21 -17.55 4.01
C LYS A 127 -0.92 -16.53 4.09
N MET A 128 -0.70 -15.33 3.56
CA MET A 128 -1.69 -14.26 3.48
C MET A 128 -2.85 -14.61 2.56
N GLY A 129 -2.59 -15.30 1.45
CA GLY A 129 -3.62 -15.78 0.52
C GLY A 129 -4.05 -14.77 -0.54
N CYS A 130 -3.38 -13.62 -0.64
CA CYS A 130 -3.68 -12.57 -1.64
C CYS A 130 -3.38 -13.03 -3.06
N ASP A 131 -4.14 -12.52 -4.02
CA ASP A 131 -3.94 -12.81 -5.44
C ASP A 131 -2.82 -11.93 -6.04
N PHE A 132 -2.72 -10.69 -5.54
CA PHE A 132 -1.70 -9.71 -5.90
C PHE A 132 -1.14 -9.01 -4.66
N TYR A 133 0.15 -8.71 -4.65
CA TYR A 133 0.79 -7.92 -3.60
C TYR A 133 1.85 -6.98 -4.18
N GLY A 134 1.61 -5.67 -4.13
CA GLY A 134 2.50 -4.65 -4.68
C GLY A 134 3.36 -3.97 -3.62
N PHE A 135 4.62 -3.69 -3.89
CA PHE A 135 5.48 -2.92 -2.98
C PHE A 135 6.48 -2.03 -3.72
N SER A 136 7.00 -1.03 -3.01
CA SER A 136 8.04 -0.11 -3.49
C SER A 136 9.38 -0.40 -2.81
N GLY A 137 10.47 -0.43 -3.57
CA GLY A 137 11.80 -0.73 -3.05
C GLY A 137 12.40 0.38 -2.18
N HIS A 138 12.10 1.65 -2.50
CA HIS A 138 12.69 2.83 -1.82
C HIS A 138 12.09 3.18 -0.44
N LYS A 139 11.27 2.28 0.13
CA LYS A 139 10.64 2.47 1.45
C LYS A 139 11.33 1.58 2.48
N GLY A 140 10.58 0.81 3.28
CA GLY A 140 11.12 -0.16 4.22
C GLY A 140 12.20 -1.11 3.65
N PRO A 141 12.17 -1.52 2.36
CA PRO A 141 13.24 -2.37 1.82
C PRO A 141 14.59 -1.64 1.66
N LEU A 142 14.65 -0.32 1.83
CA LEU A 142 15.86 0.51 1.73
C LEU A 142 16.58 0.45 0.38
N GLY A 143 15.85 0.10 -0.68
CA GLY A 143 16.38 0.01 -2.04
C GLY A 143 16.40 1.35 -2.80
N PRO A 144 16.96 1.38 -4.01
CA PRO A 144 16.99 2.58 -4.84
C PRO A 144 15.60 3.06 -5.29
N GLN A 145 15.48 4.35 -5.61
CA GLN A 145 14.31 4.90 -6.29
C GLN A 145 14.12 4.23 -7.67
N GLY A 146 12.87 4.19 -8.15
CA GLY A 146 12.54 3.52 -9.41
C GLY A 146 12.63 1.99 -9.35
N THR A 147 12.53 1.42 -8.15
CA THR A 147 12.49 -0.04 -7.92
C THR A 147 11.26 -0.43 -7.10
N GLY A 148 10.82 -1.67 -7.25
CA GLY A 148 9.65 -2.24 -6.57
C GLY A 148 9.36 -3.62 -7.11
N GLY A 149 8.22 -4.18 -6.71
CA GLY A 149 7.80 -5.48 -7.21
C GLY A 149 6.29 -5.68 -7.08
N LEU A 150 5.79 -6.60 -7.91
CA LEU A 150 4.44 -7.12 -7.80
C LEU A 150 4.52 -8.64 -7.71
N TYR A 151 4.07 -9.18 -6.59
CA TYR A 151 3.73 -10.59 -6.50
C TYR A 151 2.38 -10.82 -7.16
N VAL A 152 2.30 -11.90 -7.93
CA VAL A 152 1.09 -12.39 -8.58
C VAL A 152 1.05 -13.90 -8.41
N LYS A 153 -0.11 -14.46 -8.08
CA LYS A 153 -0.28 -15.92 -8.08
C LYS A 153 0.03 -16.52 -9.46
N LYS A 154 0.61 -17.71 -9.47
CA LYS A 154 1.14 -18.36 -10.67
C LYS A 154 0.06 -18.56 -11.75
N GLU A 155 -1.09 -19.05 -11.33
CA GLU A 155 -2.24 -19.31 -12.19
C GLU A 155 -2.88 -18.04 -12.79
N LEU A 156 -2.62 -16.87 -12.19
CA LEU A 156 -3.08 -15.58 -12.70
C LEU A 156 -2.04 -14.97 -13.63
N ILE A 157 -0.77 -14.94 -13.21
CA ILE A 157 0.29 -14.33 -14.03
C ILE A 157 0.44 -15.04 -15.38
N GLU A 158 0.06 -16.32 -15.49
CA GLU A 158 0.02 -17.07 -16.75
C GLU A 158 -0.97 -16.49 -17.77
N LYS A 159 -2.08 -15.91 -17.30
CA LYS A 159 -3.22 -15.44 -18.11
C LYS A 159 -3.26 -13.92 -18.30
N MET A 160 -2.33 -13.18 -17.71
CA MET A 160 -2.33 -11.71 -17.72
C MET A 160 -1.65 -11.11 -18.95
N GLU A 161 -2.33 -10.24 -19.69
CA GLU A 161 -1.69 -9.48 -20.75
C GLU A 161 -0.68 -8.44 -20.19
N PRO A 162 0.56 -8.38 -20.71
CA PRO A 162 1.49 -7.32 -20.34
C PRO A 162 1.04 -5.96 -20.91
N MET A 163 1.04 -4.94 -20.05
CA MET A 163 0.64 -3.57 -20.43
C MET A 163 1.64 -2.89 -21.36
N LEU A 164 2.91 -3.27 -21.26
CA LEU A 164 3.99 -2.72 -22.08
C LEU A 164 4.56 -3.85 -22.93
N LEU A 165 4.70 -3.61 -24.24
CA LEU A 165 5.29 -4.53 -25.19
C LEU A 165 6.63 -3.98 -25.70
N GLY A 166 7.59 -4.86 -25.94
CA GLY A 166 8.90 -4.47 -26.46
C GLY A 166 9.94 -5.58 -26.43
N GLY A 167 11.19 -5.21 -26.69
CA GLY A 167 12.33 -6.12 -26.54
C GLY A 167 12.47 -6.63 -25.10
N GLY A 168 13.03 -7.83 -24.93
CA GLY A 168 13.26 -8.46 -23.63
C GLY A 168 12.11 -9.35 -23.14
N ILE A 169 10.89 -9.19 -23.67
CA ILE A 169 9.70 -9.94 -23.22
C ILE A 169 9.12 -10.89 -24.26
N ILE A 170 9.62 -10.85 -25.50
CA ILE A 170 9.19 -11.69 -26.61
C ILE A 170 10.20 -12.82 -26.89
N SER A 171 9.71 -13.95 -27.35
CA SER A 171 10.52 -15.04 -27.93
C SER A 171 10.59 -14.97 -29.45
N ASP A 172 9.58 -14.41 -30.11
CA ASP A 172 9.54 -14.25 -31.57
C ASP A 172 8.62 -13.10 -31.99
N VAL A 173 8.86 -12.50 -33.16
CA VAL A 173 8.02 -11.45 -33.75
C VAL A 173 8.11 -11.45 -35.27
N SER A 174 6.97 -11.29 -35.93
CA SER A 174 6.83 -11.17 -37.38
C SER A 174 5.82 -10.07 -37.74
N VAL A 175 5.66 -9.81 -39.04
CA VAL A 175 4.65 -8.87 -39.55
C VAL A 175 3.20 -9.29 -39.21
N ASN A 176 2.97 -10.56 -38.86
CA ASN A 176 1.64 -11.11 -38.59
C ASN A 176 1.35 -11.33 -37.09
N GLY A 177 2.31 -11.05 -36.20
CA GLY A 177 2.12 -11.25 -34.76
C GLY A 177 3.42 -11.49 -34.00
N TYR A 178 3.29 -11.75 -32.69
CA TYR A 178 4.42 -11.99 -31.79
C TYR A 178 4.13 -13.13 -30.82
N ARG A 179 5.21 -13.69 -30.27
CA ARG A 179 5.16 -14.65 -29.18
C ARG A 179 5.88 -14.10 -27.97
N LEU A 180 5.24 -14.10 -26.82
CA LEU A 180 5.86 -13.75 -25.55
C LEU A 180 6.90 -14.79 -25.15
N ALA A 181 7.91 -14.38 -24.39
CA ALA A 181 8.88 -15.29 -23.81
C ALA A 181 8.19 -16.22 -22.80
N ASP A 182 8.60 -17.49 -22.76
CA ASP A 182 8.08 -18.47 -21.81
C ASP A 182 8.68 -18.26 -20.41
N THR A 183 8.33 -17.12 -19.82
CA THR A 183 8.86 -16.63 -18.56
C THR A 183 7.73 -15.91 -17.83
N TYR A 184 7.32 -16.43 -16.66
CA TYR A 184 6.20 -15.87 -15.90
C TYR A 184 6.37 -14.38 -15.60
N SER A 185 7.46 -14.00 -14.93
CA SER A 185 7.70 -12.62 -14.49
C SER A 185 8.32 -11.75 -15.57
N LYS A 186 9.35 -12.25 -16.26
CA LYS A 186 10.11 -11.43 -17.23
C LYS A 186 9.23 -10.89 -18.35
N ARG A 187 8.10 -11.55 -18.70
CA ARG A 187 7.18 -11.05 -19.73
C ARG A 187 6.53 -9.70 -19.41
N PHE A 188 6.68 -9.19 -18.18
CA PHE A 188 6.15 -7.90 -17.74
C PHE A 188 7.21 -6.80 -17.64
N ASP A 189 8.49 -7.12 -17.85
CA ASP A 189 9.60 -6.17 -17.76
C ASP A 189 10.07 -5.76 -19.15
N ALA A 190 9.20 -5.05 -19.89
CA ALA A 190 9.48 -4.61 -21.26
C ALA A 190 10.62 -3.59 -21.35
N GLY A 191 11.52 -3.81 -22.31
CA GLY A 191 12.68 -2.96 -22.56
C GLY A 191 13.88 -3.31 -21.69
N THR A 192 14.85 -2.39 -21.63
CA THR A 192 16.00 -2.56 -20.73
C THR A 192 15.56 -2.22 -19.30
N PRO A 193 15.62 -3.16 -18.33
CA PRO A 193 15.19 -2.88 -16.97
C PRO A 193 16.15 -1.91 -16.28
N ASN A 194 15.74 -1.36 -15.14
CA ASN A 194 16.62 -0.60 -14.25
C ASN A 194 17.63 -1.54 -13.57
N ILE A 195 18.63 -2.02 -14.33
CA ILE A 195 19.59 -3.03 -13.88
C ILE A 195 20.32 -2.59 -12.60
N PRO A 196 20.92 -1.38 -12.50
CA PRO A 196 21.61 -0.96 -11.28
C PRO A 196 20.65 -0.85 -10.09
N GLY A 197 19.43 -0.34 -10.33
CA GLY A 197 18.40 -0.25 -9.30
C GLY A 197 18.00 -1.61 -8.76
N LEU A 198 17.74 -2.59 -9.62
CA LEU A 198 17.33 -3.94 -9.21
C LEU A 198 18.46 -4.69 -8.47
N ILE A 199 19.71 -4.53 -8.89
CA ILE A 199 20.87 -5.05 -8.15
C ILE A 199 20.94 -4.39 -6.76
N GLY A 200 20.79 -3.07 -6.69
CA GLY A 200 20.76 -2.33 -5.43
C GLY A 200 19.61 -2.76 -4.52
N LEU A 201 18.42 -3.02 -5.07
CA LEU A 201 17.28 -3.53 -4.31
C LEU A 201 17.56 -4.94 -3.76
N GLY A 202 18.20 -5.80 -4.55
CA GLY A 202 18.66 -7.11 -4.07
C GLY A 202 19.60 -6.99 -2.88
N LYS A 203 20.59 -6.08 -2.96
CA LYS A 203 21.52 -5.85 -1.85
C LYS A 203 20.85 -5.23 -0.61
N ALA A 204 19.88 -4.35 -0.82
CA ALA A 204 19.11 -3.76 0.27
C ALA A 204 18.25 -4.82 0.99
N ALA A 205 17.66 -5.77 0.24
CA ALA A 205 16.92 -6.88 0.81
C ALA A 205 17.82 -7.80 1.65
N GLU A 206 19.06 -8.08 1.21
CA GLU A 206 20.06 -8.79 2.03
C GLU A 206 20.35 -8.05 3.33
N TYR A 207 20.62 -6.74 3.24
CA TYR A 207 20.92 -5.90 4.39
C TYR A 207 19.78 -5.86 5.43
N VAL A 208 18.54 -5.69 4.97
CA VAL A 208 17.34 -5.74 5.84
C VAL A 208 17.19 -7.11 6.50
N ASN A 209 17.47 -8.20 5.78
CA ASN A 209 17.44 -9.55 6.33
C ASN A 209 18.55 -9.81 7.36
N GLU A 210 19.74 -9.24 7.18
CA GLU A 210 20.85 -9.31 8.16
C GLU A 210 20.48 -8.64 9.49
N ILE A 211 19.79 -7.50 9.45
CA ILE A 211 19.24 -6.85 10.66
C ILE A 211 18.13 -7.70 11.28
N GLY A 212 17.31 -8.31 10.42
CA GLY A 212 16.19 -9.17 10.79
C GLY A 212 14.88 -8.40 10.91
N LEU A 213 13.91 -8.74 10.06
CA LEU A 213 12.60 -8.06 10.00
C LEU A 213 11.85 -8.02 11.35
N GLY A 214 11.97 -9.06 12.18
CA GLY A 214 11.36 -9.07 13.52
C GLY A 214 12.03 -8.09 14.49
N ASN A 215 13.33 -7.82 14.33
CA ASN A 215 14.03 -6.80 15.12
C ASN A 215 13.62 -5.39 14.67
N ILE A 216 13.48 -5.18 13.37
CA ILE A 216 13.00 -3.91 12.79
C ILE A 216 11.58 -3.63 13.29
N GLU A 217 10.66 -4.58 13.13
CA GLU A 217 9.27 -4.47 13.59
C GLU A 217 9.20 -4.10 15.07
N LYS A 218 9.93 -4.85 15.93
CA LYS A 218 9.97 -4.60 17.36
C LYS A 218 10.53 -3.22 17.71
N ARG A 219 11.56 -2.76 17.01
CA ARG A 219 12.17 -1.43 17.22
C ARG A 219 11.18 -0.33 16.86
N GLU A 220 10.58 -0.40 15.68
CA GLU A 220 9.62 0.59 15.21
C GLU A 220 8.39 0.67 16.12
N LYS A 221 7.84 -0.49 16.50
CA LYS A 221 6.72 -0.59 17.45
C LYS A 221 7.07 0.04 18.80
N LYS A 222 8.26 -0.22 19.35
CA LYS A 222 8.73 0.39 20.60
C LYS A 222 8.79 1.93 20.49
N LEU A 223 9.40 2.45 19.42
CA LEU A 223 9.54 3.90 19.24
C LEU A 223 8.17 4.58 19.08
N GLY A 224 7.28 3.97 18.29
CA GLY A 224 5.92 4.45 18.12
C GLY A 224 5.12 4.44 19.42
N ARG A 225 5.23 3.39 20.24
CA ARG A 225 4.58 3.32 21.57
C ARG A 225 5.04 4.46 22.48
N ILE A 226 6.34 4.74 22.54
CA ILE A 226 6.89 5.86 23.32
C ILE A 226 6.28 7.19 22.85
N LEU A 227 6.19 7.41 21.53
CA LEU A 227 5.58 8.62 20.99
C LEU A 227 4.08 8.69 21.34
N LEU A 228 3.32 7.61 21.13
CA LEU A 228 1.89 7.54 21.49
C LEU A 228 1.66 7.83 22.99
N ASP A 229 2.48 7.28 23.87
CA ASP A 229 2.42 7.53 25.32
C ASP A 229 2.76 8.98 25.67
N GLY A 230 3.67 9.62 24.92
CA GLY A 230 3.98 11.04 25.07
C GLY A 230 2.80 11.92 24.65
N LEU A 231 2.26 11.68 23.45
CA LEU A 231 1.17 12.47 22.87
C LEU A 231 -0.15 12.30 23.65
N SER A 232 -0.43 11.13 24.20
CA SER A 232 -1.67 10.88 24.97
C SER A 232 -1.80 11.73 26.24
N LYS A 233 -0.70 12.31 26.73
CA LYS A 233 -0.67 13.22 27.89
C LYS A 233 -1.03 14.67 27.52
N MET A 234 -1.12 14.98 26.23
CA MET A 234 -1.34 16.33 25.71
C MET A 234 -2.81 16.52 25.29
N LYS A 235 -3.57 17.34 26.03
CA LYS A 235 -5.03 17.50 25.84
C LYS A 235 -5.43 18.11 24.49
N ASP A 236 -4.53 18.86 23.88
CA ASP A 236 -4.77 19.55 22.60
C ASP A 236 -4.19 18.81 21.41
N VAL A 237 -3.60 17.62 21.62
CA VAL A 237 -3.14 16.74 20.56
C VAL A 237 -4.22 15.71 20.21
N GLU A 238 -4.53 15.60 18.92
CA GLU A 238 -5.42 14.60 18.35
C GLU A 238 -4.57 13.58 17.57
N VAL A 239 -4.51 12.32 18.02
CA VAL A 239 -3.79 11.23 17.35
C VAL A 239 -4.76 10.41 16.50
N TYR A 240 -4.29 9.90 15.35
CA TYR A 240 -5.08 9.08 14.42
C TYR A 240 -4.44 7.70 14.18
N GLY A 241 -5.28 6.70 13.91
CA GLY A 241 -4.89 5.28 13.75
C GLY A 241 -5.35 4.43 14.93
N SER A 242 -5.03 3.13 14.91
CA SER A 242 -5.42 2.21 16.00
C SER A 242 -4.71 2.55 17.31
N ASP A 243 -4.91 1.81 18.40
CA ASP A 243 -4.08 1.99 19.62
C ASP A 243 -2.90 1.01 19.69
N ASP A 244 -2.78 0.13 18.69
CA ASP A 244 -1.73 -0.88 18.60
C ASP A 244 -0.35 -0.24 18.40
N ASP A 245 0.67 -0.95 18.88
CA ASP A 245 2.06 -0.59 18.62
C ASP A 245 2.34 -0.58 17.11
N ARG A 246 2.83 0.55 16.60
CA ARG A 246 3.11 0.77 15.18
C ARG A 246 4.23 1.79 14.97
N GLY A 247 4.95 1.68 13.86
CA GLY A 247 6.09 2.56 13.54
C GLY A 247 5.72 3.95 12.99
N THR A 248 4.47 4.16 12.57
CA THR A 248 4.01 5.44 11.99
C THR A 248 2.91 6.03 12.87
N ILE A 249 3.17 7.23 13.41
CA ILE A 249 2.24 7.98 14.24
C ILE A 249 1.84 9.25 13.50
N THR A 250 0.54 9.54 13.48
CA THR A 250 0.02 10.79 12.93
C THR A 250 -0.82 11.54 13.91
N PHE A 251 -0.69 12.86 13.92
CA PHE A 251 -1.37 13.72 14.87
C PHE A 251 -1.64 15.12 14.31
N ASN A 252 -2.50 15.85 15.01
CA ASN A 252 -2.72 17.29 14.86
C ASN A 252 -2.70 17.95 16.23
N ILE A 253 -2.46 19.26 16.27
CA ILE A 253 -2.56 20.11 17.46
C ILE A 253 -3.74 21.07 17.23
N LYS A 254 -4.67 21.16 18.18
CA LYS A 254 -5.82 22.09 18.09
C LYS A 254 -5.33 23.52 17.89
N GLY A 255 -5.95 24.23 16.95
CA GLY A 255 -5.59 25.61 16.61
C GLY A 255 -4.46 25.77 15.59
N TRP A 256 -3.75 24.69 15.23
CA TRP A 256 -2.64 24.73 14.27
C TRP A 256 -2.99 24.05 12.94
N ARG A 257 -2.49 24.55 11.82
CA ARG A 257 -2.48 23.77 10.57
C ARG A 257 -1.34 22.74 10.62
N SER A 258 -1.55 21.58 10.01
CA SER A 258 -0.54 20.51 9.99
C SER A 258 0.81 20.96 9.41
N HIS A 259 0.79 21.82 8.38
CA HIS A 259 2.02 22.39 7.79
C HIS A 259 2.78 23.31 8.76
N ASP A 260 2.08 24.10 9.57
CA ASP A 260 2.70 25.00 10.54
C ASP A 260 3.40 24.22 11.65
N ILE A 261 2.78 23.13 12.12
CA ILE A 261 3.40 22.20 13.08
C ILE A 261 4.66 21.58 12.48
N SER A 262 4.58 21.08 11.24
CA SER A 262 5.74 20.48 10.56
C SER A 262 6.88 21.48 10.37
N LEU A 263 6.59 22.76 10.11
CA LEU A 263 7.58 23.82 9.99
C LEU A 263 8.24 24.13 11.33
N ALA A 264 7.46 24.24 12.41
CA ALA A 264 7.99 24.49 13.75
C ALA A 264 8.88 23.32 14.25
N LEU A 265 8.56 22.09 13.87
CA LEU A 265 9.42 20.92 14.13
C LEU A 265 10.71 20.96 13.30
N ASP A 266 10.66 21.43 12.05
CA ASP A 266 11.83 21.59 11.18
C ASP A 266 12.84 22.58 11.76
N GLU A 267 12.39 23.70 12.35
CA GLU A 267 13.26 24.66 13.06
C GLU A 267 14.05 24.02 14.21
N LYS A 268 13.56 22.90 14.76
CA LYS A 268 14.22 22.10 15.79
C LYS A 268 15.03 20.94 15.20
N ASN A 269 15.23 20.88 13.88
CA ASN A 269 15.85 19.79 13.13
C ASN A 269 15.12 18.46 13.33
N ILE A 270 13.78 18.48 13.26
CA ILE A 270 12.93 17.30 13.31
C ILE A 270 12.15 17.22 11.99
N LEU A 271 12.62 16.38 11.09
CA LEU A 271 12.01 16.21 9.78
C LEU A 271 10.74 15.36 9.89
N THR A 272 9.59 15.99 9.66
CA THR A 272 8.29 15.32 9.58
C THR A 272 7.65 15.55 8.22
N ARG A 273 6.48 14.97 7.98
CA ARG A 273 5.67 15.28 6.81
C ARG A 273 4.28 15.71 7.21
N ALA A 274 3.83 16.84 6.70
CA ALA A 274 2.44 17.30 6.81
C ALA A 274 1.65 17.11 5.50
N GLY A 275 0.32 17.13 5.63
CA GLY A 275 -0.62 17.16 4.52
C GLY A 275 -1.44 15.88 4.41
N HIS A 276 -1.83 15.53 3.19
CA HIS A 276 -2.81 14.46 2.95
C HIS A 276 -2.20 13.07 2.76
N HIS A 277 -0.86 12.95 2.69
CA HIS A 277 -0.14 11.69 2.46
C HIS A 277 -0.67 10.87 1.28
N CYS A 278 -1.16 11.54 0.23
CA CYS A 278 -1.82 10.89 -0.91
C CYS A 278 -3.00 9.97 -0.48
N CYS A 279 -3.75 10.36 0.54
CA CYS A 279 -4.90 9.62 1.11
C CYS A 279 -6.06 10.57 1.43
N ILE A 280 -6.40 11.45 0.48
CA ILE A 280 -7.42 12.51 0.64
C ILE A 280 -8.80 11.98 1.12
N PRO A 281 -9.34 10.84 0.62
CA PRO A 281 -10.63 10.35 1.08
C PRO A 281 -10.69 10.08 2.59
N LEU A 282 -9.64 9.48 3.18
CA LEU A 282 -9.53 9.30 4.62
C LEU A 282 -9.46 10.63 5.37
N MET A 283 -8.66 11.59 4.87
CA MET A 283 -8.54 12.92 5.48
C MET A 283 -9.89 13.64 5.54
N LYS A 284 -10.72 13.49 4.50
CA LYS A 284 -12.09 14.02 4.47
C LYS A 284 -13.01 13.30 5.43
N PHE A 285 -12.93 11.96 5.48
CA PHE A 285 -13.73 11.14 6.39
C PHE A 285 -13.46 11.47 7.86
N LEU A 286 -12.20 11.68 8.23
CA LEU A 286 -11.79 12.10 9.58
C LEU A 286 -12.09 13.58 9.88
N GLY A 287 -12.56 14.36 8.91
CA GLY A 287 -12.82 15.79 9.05
C GLY A 287 -11.56 16.66 9.14
N ILE A 288 -10.37 16.09 8.95
CA ILE A 288 -9.08 16.78 9.12
C ILE A 288 -8.58 17.48 7.87
N HIS A 289 -9.15 17.16 6.69
CA HIS A 289 -8.85 17.85 5.43
C HIS A 289 -9.10 19.36 5.55
N GLU A 290 -10.32 19.77 5.88
CA GLU A 290 -10.67 21.19 6.01
C GLU A 290 -10.16 21.80 7.32
N LYS A 291 -10.25 21.03 8.43
CA LYS A 291 -9.89 21.50 9.78
C LYS A 291 -8.40 21.82 9.89
N TYR A 292 -7.52 20.94 9.40
CA TYR A 292 -6.07 21.04 9.62
C TYR A 292 -5.22 21.00 8.33
N GLY A 293 -5.83 20.83 7.16
CA GLY A 293 -5.09 20.61 5.91
C GLY A 293 -4.46 19.21 5.81
N GLY A 294 -4.94 18.24 6.59
CA GLY A 294 -4.34 16.91 6.73
C GLY A 294 -3.86 16.61 8.15
N ASN A 295 -2.75 15.87 8.28
CA ASN A 295 -2.11 15.62 9.57
C ASN A 295 -0.57 15.63 9.46
N VAL A 296 0.10 15.79 10.60
CA VAL A 296 1.54 15.57 10.73
C VAL A 296 1.80 14.09 10.88
N ARG A 297 2.82 13.58 10.18
CA ARG A 297 3.26 12.19 10.23
C ARG A 297 4.71 12.08 10.64
N VAL A 298 4.93 11.28 11.67
CA VAL A 298 6.24 10.80 12.13
C VAL A 298 6.29 9.30 11.84
N SER A 299 7.29 8.87 11.07
CA SER A 299 7.45 7.47 10.67
C SER A 299 8.87 7.03 11.00
N PHE A 300 8.99 6.01 11.85
CA PHE A 300 10.27 5.48 12.32
C PHE A 300 10.75 4.33 11.45
N HIS A 301 12.06 4.08 11.53
CA HIS A 301 12.73 2.88 11.05
C HIS A 301 13.68 2.34 12.14
N TYR A 302 14.33 1.18 11.89
CA TYR A 302 15.26 0.56 12.84
C TYR A 302 16.39 1.49 13.34
N TYR A 303 16.81 2.46 12.51
CA TYR A 303 17.94 3.35 12.80
C TYR A 303 17.56 4.55 13.68
N ASN A 304 16.26 4.78 13.93
CA ASN A 304 15.83 5.84 14.82
C ASN A 304 16.06 5.50 16.30
N THR A 305 16.14 6.54 17.14
CA THR A 305 16.47 6.41 18.57
C THR A 305 15.36 6.87 19.50
N GLU A 306 15.39 6.38 20.75
CA GLU A 306 14.47 6.82 21.80
C GLU A 306 14.71 8.29 22.20
N GLU A 307 15.94 8.77 22.03
CA GLU A 307 16.33 10.16 22.23
C GLU A 307 15.69 11.07 21.16
N GLU A 308 15.65 10.63 19.90
CA GLU A 308 14.91 11.33 18.84
C GLU A 308 13.42 11.40 19.16
N VAL A 309 12.82 10.29 19.63
CA VAL A 309 11.40 10.29 20.06
C VAL A 309 11.16 11.28 21.20
N LYS A 310 12.06 11.31 22.20
CA LYS A 310 11.97 12.27 23.31
C LYS A 310 12.05 13.72 22.80
N LYS A 311 12.99 14.00 21.88
CA LYS A 311 13.12 15.32 21.26
C LYS A 311 11.84 15.75 20.53
N ILE A 312 11.13 14.82 19.88
CA ILE A 312 9.83 15.08 19.25
C ILE A 312 8.79 15.45 20.32
N ILE A 313 8.69 14.68 21.40
CA ILE A 313 7.73 14.93 22.49
C ILE A 313 7.99 16.29 23.14
N ASP A 314 9.25 16.58 23.47
CA ASP A 314 9.65 17.86 24.08
C ASP A 314 9.34 19.03 23.13
N ALA A 315 9.64 18.89 21.84
CA ALA A 315 9.32 19.89 20.83
C ALA A 315 7.82 20.16 20.69
N ILE A 316 6.98 19.12 20.79
CA ILE A 316 5.52 19.29 20.73
C ILE A 316 5.00 19.95 22.01
N TRP A 317 5.54 19.63 23.19
CA TRP A 317 5.19 20.34 24.43
C TRP A 317 5.47 21.83 24.36
N GLU A 318 6.54 22.26 23.70
CA GLU A 318 6.84 23.68 23.52
C GLU A 318 5.86 24.42 22.59
N LEU A 319 5.05 23.70 21.81
CA LEU A 319 4.01 24.29 20.93
C LEU A 319 2.64 24.42 21.62
N LEU A 320 2.47 23.83 22.81
CA LEU A 320 1.23 23.83 23.60
C LEU A 320 1.24 24.95 24.64
#